data_AF-A0A7K4P4G8-F1
#
_entry.id   AF-A0A7K4P4G8-F1
#
_cell.length_a   1.000
_cell.length_b   1.000
_cell.length_c   1.000
_cell.angle_alpha   90.00
_cell.angle_beta   90.00
_cell.angle_gamma   90.00
#
_symmetry.space_group_name_H-M   'P 1'
#
loop_
_entity.id
_entity.type
_entity.pdbx_description
1 polymer ?
#
loop_
_entity_poly.entity_id
_entity_poly.type
_entity_poly.pdbx_seq_one_letter_code
_entity_poly.pdbx_strand_id
1 'polypeptide(L)'
;MTDSLLDDVNALLDKDIGDDKILKQIWRACENNEVISNYERNYVRKLAEKHLGRRPKVVQTKILADEKPTDPDVIIPETPSVQKIQTFQPPARIISSNLKNSKLMLGIGGVALVIIIAVAASFNGLSDVTPTNSIPDTLSIQTDLSSYDKKDIISISGMSDTSGIVNLSIENKNNELVWAEQVSLKNDGRYSTLAIAGGPGWESSGTYTINIDNGVETRSISFSFTT
;
A
#
# COMPACT_ATOMS: atom_id res chain seq x y z
N MET A 1 30.96 -13.78 -4.16
CA MET A 1 30.13 -13.23 -5.26
C MET A 1 29.97 -11.70 -5.17
N THR A 2 30.76 -11.00 -4.35
CA THR A 2 30.75 -9.54 -4.19
C THR A 2 31.63 -8.81 -5.21
N ASP A 3 32.53 -9.54 -5.88
CA ASP A 3 33.59 -8.96 -6.71
C ASP A 3 33.08 -8.27 -7.98
N SER A 4 31.90 -8.67 -8.48
CA SER A 4 31.35 -8.13 -9.73
C SER A 4 30.81 -6.70 -9.60
N LEU A 5 30.36 -6.29 -8.40
CA LEU A 5 29.75 -4.97 -8.16
C LEU A 5 30.82 -3.92 -7.87
N LEU A 6 31.84 -4.27 -7.08
CA LEU A 6 32.94 -3.36 -6.75
C LEU A 6 33.74 -2.96 -7.98
N ASP A 7 33.98 -3.89 -8.91
CA ASP A 7 34.61 -3.64 -10.21
C ASP A 7 33.81 -2.63 -11.05
N ASP A 8 32.48 -2.80 -11.11
CA ASP A 8 31.60 -1.86 -11.84
C ASP A 8 31.63 -0.46 -11.22
N VAL A 9 31.60 -0.36 -9.89
CA VAL A 9 31.66 0.94 -9.20
C VAL A 9 32.99 1.64 -9.46
N ASN A 10 34.11 0.91 -9.40
CA ASN A 10 35.44 1.46 -9.69
C ASN A 10 35.52 2.00 -11.13
N ALA A 11 35.04 1.23 -12.11
CA ALA A 11 35.04 1.63 -13.51
C ALA A 11 34.12 2.83 -13.80
N LEU A 12 33.02 2.98 -13.05
CA LEU A 12 32.14 4.14 -13.15
C LEU A 12 32.77 5.40 -12.55
N LEU A 13 33.43 5.28 -11.40
CA LEU A 13 34.15 6.39 -10.76
C LEU A 13 35.34 6.87 -11.62
N ASP A 14 36.11 5.95 -12.19
CA ASP A 14 37.26 6.28 -13.05
C ASP A 14 36.85 7.06 -14.32
N LYS A 15 35.66 6.77 -14.86
CA LYS A 15 35.12 7.44 -16.05
C LYS A 15 34.29 8.69 -15.74
N ASP A 16 34.14 9.06 -14.47
CA ASP A 16 33.27 10.15 -14.00
C ASP A 16 31.80 9.99 -14.48
N ILE A 17 31.26 8.76 -14.36
CA ILE A 17 29.94 8.40 -14.86
C ILE A 17 29.00 8.09 -13.70
N GLY A 18 28.02 8.96 -13.47
CA GLY A 18 27.01 8.81 -12.44
C GLY A 18 27.15 9.88 -11.35
N ASP A 19 26.52 9.62 -10.21
CA ASP A 19 26.62 10.45 -9.03
C ASP A 19 27.80 9.95 -8.19
N ASP A 20 28.87 10.74 -8.18
CA ASP A 20 30.11 10.46 -7.46
C ASP A 20 29.89 10.22 -5.96
N LYS A 21 28.95 10.93 -5.33
CA LYS A 21 28.66 10.76 -3.90
C LYS A 21 28.03 9.40 -3.63
N ILE A 22 27.06 9.00 -4.47
CA ILE A 22 26.39 7.70 -4.36
C ILE A 22 27.39 6.58 -4.67
N LEU A 23 28.18 6.71 -5.74
CA LEU A 23 29.16 5.69 -6.12
C LEU A 23 30.24 5.50 -5.05
N LYS A 24 30.75 6.59 -4.46
CA LYS A 24 31.71 6.52 -3.34
C LYS A 24 31.12 5.86 -2.10
N GLN A 25 29.84 6.10 -1.79
CA GLN A 25 29.16 5.44 -0.70
C GLN A 25 29.05 3.93 -0.93
N ILE A 26 28.60 3.53 -2.12
CA ILE A 26 28.49 2.12 -2.49
C ILE A 26 29.88 1.46 -2.49
N TRP A 27 30.91 2.14 -2.97
CA TRP A 27 32.28 1.66 -2.96
C TRP A 27 32.77 1.34 -1.55
N ARG A 28 32.57 2.26 -0.59
CA ARG A 28 32.92 2.03 0.82
C ARG A 28 32.15 0.88 1.43
N ALA A 29 30.84 0.80 1.14
CA ALA A 29 30.00 -0.30 1.61
C ALA A 29 30.48 -1.65 1.03
N CYS A 30 30.89 -1.70 -0.24
CA CYS A 30 31.49 -2.88 -0.85
C CYS A 30 32.81 -3.29 -0.16
N GLU A 31 33.74 -2.35 0.08
CA GLU A 31 35.03 -2.64 0.73
C GLU A 31 34.86 -3.14 2.16
N ASN A 32 33.93 -2.54 2.91
CA ASN A 32 33.64 -2.91 4.29
C ASN A 32 32.70 -4.12 4.40
N ASN A 33 32.30 -4.71 3.27
CA ASN A 33 31.37 -5.83 3.19
C ASN A 33 30.02 -5.56 3.88
N GLU A 34 29.56 -4.32 3.80
CA GLU A 34 28.29 -3.82 4.33
C GLU A 34 27.11 -4.17 3.41
N VAL A 35 25.89 -4.09 3.96
CA VAL A 35 24.67 -4.37 3.20
C VAL A 35 24.34 -3.19 2.30
N ILE A 36 24.52 -3.40 1.00
CA ILE A 36 24.10 -2.45 -0.03
C ILE A 36 22.62 -2.65 -0.34
N SER A 37 21.86 -1.57 -0.50
CA SER A 37 20.44 -1.64 -0.82
C SER A 37 20.18 -2.17 -2.24
N ASN A 38 18.97 -2.69 -2.49
CA ASN A 38 18.57 -3.09 -3.84
C ASN A 38 18.52 -1.90 -4.82
N TYR A 39 18.25 -0.70 -4.31
CA TYR A 39 18.29 0.52 -5.10
C TYR A 39 19.70 0.79 -5.62
N GLU A 40 20.69 0.79 -4.74
CA GLU A 40 22.10 1.03 -5.07
C GLU A 40 22.66 -0.01 -6.04
N ARG A 41 22.33 -1.29 -5.84
CA ARG A 41 22.72 -2.36 -6.80
C ARG A 41 22.13 -2.12 -8.19
N ASN A 42 20.85 -1.75 -8.25
CA ASN A 42 20.19 -1.45 -9.53
C ASN A 42 20.71 -0.19 -10.19
N TYR A 43 21.10 0.81 -9.39
CA TYR A 43 21.70 2.04 -9.85
C TYR A 43 23.02 1.78 -10.59
N VAL A 44 23.96 1.08 -9.92
CA VAL A 44 25.25 0.70 -10.53
C VAL A 44 25.04 -0.17 -11.76
N ARG A 45 24.14 -1.14 -11.68
CA ARG A 45 23.83 -2.04 -12.81
C ARG A 45 23.38 -1.27 -14.05
N LYS A 46 22.43 -0.33 -13.91
CA LYS A 46 21.95 0.50 -15.04
C LYS A 46 23.06 1.35 -15.65
N LEU A 47 23.94 1.92 -14.81
CA LEU A 47 25.08 2.71 -15.29
C LEU A 47 26.11 1.83 -16.02
N ALA A 48 26.44 0.68 -15.45
CA ALA A 48 27.37 -0.28 -16.07
C ALA A 48 26.84 -0.82 -17.40
N GLU A 49 25.55 -1.15 -17.48
CA GLU A 49 24.90 -1.58 -18.72
C GLU A 49 24.98 -0.49 -19.80
N LYS A 50 24.75 0.77 -19.43
CA LYS A 50 24.71 1.89 -20.38
C LYS A 50 26.09 2.36 -20.82
N HIS A 51 27.07 2.35 -19.92
CA HIS A 51 28.35 3.06 -20.13
C HIS A 51 29.59 2.16 -20.14
N LEU A 52 29.52 1.00 -19.50
CA LEU A 52 30.63 0.02 -19.48
C LEU A 52 30.41 -1.12 -20.48
N GLY A 53 29.30 -1.09 -21.24
CA GLY A 53 28.98 -2.11 -22.24
C GLY A 53 28.75 -3.49 -21.64
N ARG A 54 28.49 -3.59 -20.32
CA ARG A 54 28.14 -4.86 -19.69
C ARG A 54 26.76 -5.28 -20.20
N ARG A 55 26.71 -6.41 -20.89
CA ARG A 55 25.45 -7.04 -21.29
C ARG A 55 24.68 -7.44 -20.03
N PRO A 56 23.33 -7.40 -20.04
CA PRO A 56 22.56 -7.85 -18.90
C PRO A 56 23.01 -9.26 -18.54
N LYS A 57 23.56 -9.44 -17.34
CA LYS A 57 23.72 -10.77 -16.78
C LYS A 57 22.32 -11.21 -16.40
N VAL A 58 21.57 -11.70 -17.39
CA VAL A 58 20.47 -12.62 -17.15
C VAL A 58 21.07 -13.63 -16.20
N VAL A 59 20.51 -13.76 -15.00
CA VAL A 59 20.77 -14.90 -14.13
C VAL A 59 20.21 -16.10 -14.88
N GLN A 60 20.99 -16.57 -15.84
CA GLN A 60 20.78 -17.85 -16.45
C GLN A 60 21.62 -18.78 -15.60
N THR A 61 20.93 -19.40 -14.66
CA THR A 61 21.27 -20.73 -14.15
C THR A 61 21.38 -21.65 -15.37
N LYS A 62 22.50 -21.56 -16.09
CA LYS A 62 22.94 -22.61 -17.01
C LYS A 62 23.68 -23.59 -16.13
N ILE A 63 22.91 -24.51 -15.56
CA ILE A 63 23.42 -25.83 -15.25
C ILE A 63 23.98 -26.36 -16.57
N LEU A 64 25.29 -26.43 -16.61
CA LEU A 64 26.04 -27.11 -17.65
C LEU A 64 26.09 -28.59 -17.24
N ALA A 65 26.08 -29.46 -18.25
CA ALA A 65 26.29 -30.90 -18.21
C ALA A 65 25.05 -31.76 -17.87
N ASP A 66 24.35 -32.16 -18.93
CA ASP A 66 23.89 -33.54 -19.04
C ASP A 66 25.14 -34.37 -19.39
N GLU A 67 25.84 -34.85 -18.36
CA GLU A 67 26.76 -35.97 -18.51
C GLU A 67 26.38 -37.03 -17.47
N LYS A 68 26.13 -38.22 -18.02
CA LYS A 68 25.62 -39.45 -17.40
C LYS A 68 26.38 -39.83 -16.10
N PRO A 69 25.68 -40.31 -15.05
CA PRO A 69 26.26 -40.57 -13.74
C PRO A 69 27.08 -41.87 -13.72
N THR A 70 28.24 -41.84 -13.05
CA THR A 70 28.92 -43.03 -12.54
C THR A 70 28.93 -42.93 -11.02
N ASP A 71 28.22 -43.85 -10.36
CA ASP A 71 28.18 -44.09 -8.92
C ASP A 71 29.59 -44.37 -8.37
N PRO A 72 29.93 -43.99 -7.12
CA PRO A 72 29.48 -44.84 -6.00
C PRO A 72 29.14 -44.10 -4.68
N ASP A 73 27.95 -44.41 -4.18
CA ASP A 73 27.65 -44.95 -2.84
C ASP A 73 28.32 -44.30 -1.60
N VAL A 74 27.64 -43.33 -0.99
CA VAL A 74 27.80 -43.00 0.44
C VAL A 74 26.44 -42.67 1.05
N ILE A 75 26.11 -43.46 2.08
CA ILE A 75 24.86 -43.56 2.83
C ILE A 75 24.38 -42.20 3.39
N ILE A 76 23.16 -41.79 3.04
CA ILE A 76 22.45 -40.66 3.63
C ILE A 76 21.62 -41.15 4.83
N PRO A 77 21.77 -40.59 6.04
CA PRO A 77 20.84 -40.85 7.14
C PRO A 77 19.45 -40.27 6.81
N GLU A 78 18.40 -41.08 6.91
CA GLU A 78 17.02 -40.61 6.81
C GLU A 78 16.66 -39.68 7.98
N THR A 79 16.28 -38.44 7.67
CA THR A 79 15.58 -37.55 8.61
C THR A 79 14.15 -37.29 8.13
N PRO A 80 13.14 -37.37 9.00
CA PRO A 80 11.73 -37.39 8.61
C PRO A 80 11.26 -36.05 8.04
N SER A 81 10.59 -36.10 6.89
CA SER A 81 9.87 -34.98 6.31
C SER A 81 8.66 -34.61 7.18
N VAL A 82 8.72 -33.46 7.86
CA VAL A 82 7.51 -32.82 8.40
C VAL A 82 7.01 -31.82 7.38
N GLN A 83 5.91 -32.20 6.74
CA GLN A 83 5.04 -31.34 5.96
C GLN A 83 4.36 -30.31 6.89
N LYS A 84 4.47 -29.01 6.61
CA LYS A 84 3.32 -28.08 6.67
C LYS A 84 3.64 -26.74 6.01
N ILE A 85 3.25 -26.59 4.75
CA ILE A 85 2.97 -25.27 4.18
C ILE A 85 1.69 -24.80 4.87
N GLN A 86 1.76 -23.72 5.65
CA GLN A 86 0.55 -22.99 6.07
C GLN A 86 0.27 -21.89 5.06
N THR A 87 -0.66 -22.17 4.16
CA THR A 87 -1.36 -21.14 3.38
C THR A 87 -2.21 -20.33 4.36
N PHE A 88 -1.91 -19.04 4.54
CA PHE A 88 -2.85 -18.12 5.18
C PHE A 88 -4.02 -17.88 4.23
N GLN A 89 -5.12 -18.61 4.42
CA GLN A 89 -6.43 -18.23 3.88
C GLN A 89 -7.09 -17.22 4.82
N PRO A 90 -7.59 -16.07 4.35
CA PRO A 90 -8.52 -15.26 5.13
C PRO A 90 -9.80 -16.08 5.39
N PRO A 91 -10.40 -16.01 6.59
CA PRO A 91 -11.59 -16.80 6.90
C PRO A 91 -12.76 -16.41 5.98
N ALA A 92 -13.22 -17.36 5.17
CA ALA A 92 -14.52 -17.28 4.52
C ALA A 92 -15.61 -17.36 5.60
N ARG A 93 -16.29 -16.23 5.84
CA ARG A 93 -17.48 -16.19 6.69
C ARG A 93 -18.63 -16.85 5.91
N ILE A 94 -18.99 -18.07 6.27
CA ILE A 94 -20.21 -18.73 5.80
C ILE A 94 -21.39 -17.98 6.41
N ILE A 95 -22.09 -17.18 5.61
CA ILE A 95 -23.46 -16.76 5.91
C ILE A 95 -24.37 -17.78 5.23
N SER A 96 -24.88 -18.76 6.00
CA SER A 96 -25.93 -19.64 5.53
C SER A 96 -27.28 -18.90 5.60
N SER A 97 -27.66 -18.22 4.52
CA SER A 97 -29.05 -17.78 4.36
C SER A 97 -29.88 -18.95 3.82
N ASN A 98 -30.56 -19.67 4.70
CA ASN A 98 -31.58 -20.65 4.32
C ASN A 98 -32.84 -19.88 3.90
N LEU A 99 -32.90 -19.44 2.63
CA LEU A 99 -34.12 -18.86 2.06
C LEU A 99 -34.97 -19.99 1.46
N LYS A 100 -35.86 -20.55 2.28
CA LYS A 100 -36.97 -21.36 1.77
C LYS A 100 -37.96 -20.43 1.08
N ASN A 101 -37.97 -20.50 -0.26
CA ASN A 101 -39.05 -20.12 -1.18
C ASN A 101 -40.38 -19.68 -0.53
N SER A 102 -40.55 -18.38 -0.30
CA SER A 102 -41.86 -17.80 -0.02
C SER A 102 -42.44 -17.19 -1.30
N LYS A 103 -43.51 -17.83 -1.79
CA LYS A 103 -44.39 -17.31 -2.84
C LYS A 103 -45.16 -16.13 -2.25
N LEU A 104 -44.75 -14.90 -2.57
CA LEU A 104 -45.46 -13.70 -2.14
C LEU A 104 -46.68 -13.49 -3.06
N MET A 105 -47.83 -13.98 -2.63
CA MET A 105 -49.11 -13.62 -3.23
C MET A 105 -49.42 -12.15 -2.94
N LEU A 106 -49.75 -11.45 -4.03
CA LEU A 106 -50.41 -10.15 -4.06
C LEU A 106 -51.79 -10.28 -3.38
N GLY A 107 -51.94 -9.67 -2.20
CA GLY A 107 -53.18 -9.66 -1.43
C GLY A 107 -53.53 -8.23 -1.02
N ILE A 108 -54.59 -7.71 -1.62
CA ILE A 108 -55.17 -6.38 -1.45
C ILE A 108 -55.84 -6.31 -0.07
N GLY A 109 -55.57 -5.28 0.72
CA GLY A 109 -56.25 -5.09 2.01
C GLY A 109 -55.75 -3.85 2.73
N GLY A 110 -56.34 -2.70 2.39
CA GLY A 110 -55.87 -1.39 2.81
C GLY A 110 -56.03 -1.09 4.31
N VAL A 111 -55.13 -0.25 4.80
CA VAL A 111 -55.45 0.90 5.65
C VAL A 111 -54.44 1.99 5.30
N ALA A 112 -54.92 3.05 4.65
CA ALA A 112 -54.19 4.31 4.56
C ALA A 112 -54.19 4.95 5.95
N LEU A 113 -53.01 5.23 6.51
CA LEU A 113 -52.89 6.17 7.61
C LEU A 113 -51.63 7.02 7.41
N VAL A 114 -51.87 8.12 6.70
CA VAL A 114 -51.00 9.30 6.63
C VAL A 114 -50.94 9.90 8.03
N ILE A 115 -49.75 9.93 8.63
CA ILE A 115 -49.48 10.78 9.80
C ILE A 115 -48.27 11.64 9.44
N ILE A 116 -48.56 12.87 8.98
CA ILE A 116 -47.59 13.96 8.92
C ILE A 116 -47.54 14.54 10.33
N ILE A 117 -46.46 14.26 11.07
CA ILE A 117 -46.18 14.99 12.31
C ILE A 117 -45.32 16.21 11.93
N ALA A 118 -45.99 17.35 11.81
CA ALA A 118 -45.36 18.65 11.82
C ALA A 118 -44.92 18.98 13.26
N VAL A 119 -43.65 18.74 13.59
CA VAL A 119 -43.01 19.39 14.74
C VAL A 119 -42.34 20.65 14.21
N ALA A 120 -43.12 21.73 14.18
CA ALA A 120 -42.60 23.09 14.09
C ALA A 120 -42.00 23.45 15.45
N ALA A 121 -40.71 23.15 15.61
CA ALA A 121 -39.87 23.70 16.67
C ALA A 121 -38.49 24.02 16.05
N SER A 122 -38.36 25.25 15.55
CA SER A 122 -37.13 26.03 15.45
C SER A 122 -35.89 25.34 14.84
N PHE A 123 -35.92 25.06 13.53
CA PHE A 123 -34.70 24.91 12.73
C PHE A 123 -34.55 26.14 11.81
N ASN A 124 -33.83 27.15 12.30
CA ASN A 124 -33.27 28.18 11.45
C ASN A 124 -32.01 27.60 10.79
N GLY A 125 -32.13 27.23 9.52
CA GLY A 125 -31.04 26.65 8.75
C GLY A 125 -31.51 26.33 7.34
N LEU A 126 -31.75 27.39 6.57
CA LEU A 126 -31.90 27.34 5.12
C LEU A 126 -30.74 26.55 4.51
N SER A 127 -31.04 25.51 3.76
CA SER A 127 -30.18 25.06 2.68
C SER A 127 -31.08 24.70 1.52
N ASP A 128 -31.10 25.63 0.58
CA ASP A 128 -31.64 25.54 -0.76
C ASP A 128 -31.31 24.16 -1.35
N VAL A 129 -32.34 23.39 -1.71
CA VAL A 129 -32.16 22.13 -2.44
C VAL A 129 -31.95 22.52 -3.90
N THR A 130 -30.77 23.05 -4.20
CA THR A 130 -30.29 23.12 -5.56
C THR A 130 -29.94 21.69 -5.98
N PRO A 131 -30.44 21.16 -7.11
CA PRO A 131 -29.93 19.92 -7.65
C PRO A 131 -28.48 20.19 -8.07
N THR A 132 -27.53 19.86 -7.20
CA THR A 132 -26.13 19.84 -7.57
C THR A 132 -26.02 18.73 -8.60
N ASN A 133 -25.77 19.09 -9.85
CA ASN A 133 -25.23 18.14 -10.82
C ASN A 133 -23.97 17.55 -10.15
N SER A 134 -24.08 16.35 -9.59
CA SER A 134 -22.94 15.66 -9.00
C SER A 134 -22.00 15.35 -10.16
N ILE A 135 -20.93 16.12 -10.24
CA ILE A 135 -19.73 15.70 -10.93
C ILE A 135 -19.39 14.33 -10.30
N PRO A 136 -19.22 13.26 -11.09
CA PRO A 136 -18.86 11.97 -10.52
C PRO A 136 -17.59 12.16 -9.69
N ASP A 137 -17.66 11.77 -8.41
CA ASP A 137 -16.55 11.87 -7.47
C ASP A 137 -15.33 11.11 -8.01
N THR A 138 -14.32 11.82 -8.52
CA THR A 138 -13.18 11.19 -9.19
C THR A 138 -12.07 10.80 -8.22
N LEU A 139 -11.97 11.49 -7.07
CA LEU A 139 -11.15 11.11 -5.92
C LEU A 139 -12.01 10.47 -4.83
N SER A 140 -11.55 9.34 -4.30
CA SER A 140 -12.15 8.68 -3.13
C SER A 140 -11.08 8.33 -2.11
N ILE A 141 -11.47 8.27 -0.84
CA ILE A 141 -10.63 7.84 0.28
C ILE A 141 -11.48 7.05 1.28
N GLN A 142 -10.91 5.97 1.81
CA GLN A 142 -11.52 5.11 2.83
C GLN A 142 -10.45 4.53 3.76
N THR A 143 -10.90 4.18 4.96
CA THR A 143 -10.13 3.42 5.95
C THR A 143 -10.81 2.07 6.24
N ASP A 144 -10.08 1.14 6.87
CA ASP A 144 -10.63 -0.16 7.25
C ASP A 144 -11.54 -0.11 8.48
N LEU A 145 -11.29 0.83 9.40
CA LEU A 145 -12.11 1.10 10.59
C LEU A 145 -12.49 2.58 10.70
N SER A 146 -13.53 2.86 11.50
CA SER A 146 -13.95 4.21 11.89
C SER A 146 -13.37 4.66 13.24
N SER A 147 -12.67 3.78 13.95
CA SER A 147 -12.01 4.06 15.23
C SER A 147 -10.74 3.22 15.39
N TYR A 148 -9.72 3.80 16.03
CA TYR A 148 -8.42 3.16 16.29
C TYR A 148 -7.93 3.44 17.70
N ASP A 149 -7.19 2.50 18.25
CA ASP A 149 -6.46 2.64 19.50
C ASP A 149 -4.97 2.94 19.25
N LYS A 150 -4.27 3.38 20.30
CA LYS A 150 -2.84 3.64 20.25
C LYS A 150 -2.05 2.43 19.72
N LYS A 151 -1.24 2.67 18.70
CA LYS A 151 -0.41 1.69 17.95
C LYS A 151 -1.17 0.79 16.98
N ASP A 152 -2.45 1.03 16.75
CA ASP A 152 -3.14 0.36 15.65
C ASP A 152 -2.54 0.73 14.30
N ILE A 153 -2.74 -0.15 13.32
CA ILE A 153 -2.41 0.10 11.92
C ILE A 153 -3.68 0.57 11.23
N ILE A 154 -3.61 1.76 10.62
CA ILE A 154 -4.67 2.35 9.82
C ILE A 154 -4.40 1.98 8.36
N SER A 155 -5.32 1.24 7.73
CA SER A 155 -5.23 0.92 6.31
C SER A 155 -6.01 1.94 5.48
N ILE A 156 -5.29 2.79 4.73
CA ILE A 156 -5.87 3.86 3.92
C ILE A 156 -5.85 3.44 2.45
N SER A 157 -6.96 3.61 1.74
CA SER A 157 -7.04 3.30 0.31
C SER A 157 -8.07 4.16 -0.42
N GLY A 158 -8.02 4.15 -1.75
CA GLY A 158 -9.02 4.82 -2.57
C GLY A 158 -8.67 4.78 -4.06
N MET A 159 -9.37 5.63 -4.83
CA MET A 159 -9.14 5.82 -6.26
C MET A 159 -8.98 7.30 -6.61
N SER A 160 -8.23 7.57 -7.67
CA SER A 160 -8.14 8.86 -8.35
C SER A 160 -8.16 8.63 -9.87
N ASP A 161 -8.80 9.51 -10.63
CA ASP A 161 -8.76 9.50 -12.10
C ASP A 161 -7.51 10.18 -12.68
N THR A 162 -6.75 10.86 -11.84
CA THR A 162 -5.44 11.43 -12.16
C THR A 162 -4.36 10.35 -12.29
N SER A 163 -3.15 10.77 -12.70
CA SER A 163 -1.96 9.91 -12.75
C SER A 163 -0.84 10.50 -11.90
N GLY A 164 0.10 9.65 -11.47
CA GLY A 164 1.24 10.09 -10.68
C GLY A 164 1.05 9.81 -9.19
N ILE A 165 0.97 10.86 -8.37
CA ILE A 165 1.07 10.78 -6.90
C ILE A 165 -0.10 11.51 -6.26
N VAL A 166 -0.59 11.00 -5.14
CA VAL A 166 -1.49 11.70 -4.21
C VAL A 166 -0.74 12.04 -2.93
N ASN A 167 -1.03 13.21 -2.35
CA ASN A 167 -0.54 13.60 -1.04
C ASN A 167 -1.59 13.23 0.01
N LEU A 168 -1.20 12.42 1.00
CA LEU A 168 -2.03 12.06 2.14
C LEU A 168 -1.46 12.69 3.41
N SER A 169 -2.34 13.14 4.29
CA SER A 169 -1.97 13.63 5.62
C SER A 169 -3.01 13.26 6.66
N ILE A 170 -2.59 13.12 7.91
CA ILE A 170 -3.46 12.96 9.08
C ILE A 170 -3.21 14.13 10.01
N GLU A 171 -4.29 14.79 10.42
CA GLU A 171 -4.30 15.82 11.43
C GLU A 171 -5.02 15.33 12.69
N ASN A 172 -4.52 15.72 13.86
CA ASN A 172 -5.18 15.42 15.12
C ASN A 172 -6.37 16.36 15.38
N LYS A 173 -7.05 16.17 16.51
CA LYS A 173 -8.21 17.00 16.92
C LYS A 173 -7.91 18.49 17.10
N ASN A 174 -6.63 18.89 17.17
CA ASN A 174 -6.19 20.27 17.27
C ASN A 174 -5.80 20.83 15.88
N ASN A 175 -6.04 20.09 14.80
CA ASN A 175 -5.61 20.37 13.43
C ASN A 175 -4.06 20.42 13.28
N GLU A 176 -3.34 19.72 14.14
CA GLU A 176 -1.89 19.59 14.03
C GLU A 176 -1.56 18.40 13.14
N LEU A 177 -0.65 18.58 12.18
CA LEU A 177 -0.19 17.51 11.29
C LEU A 177 0.59 16.46 12.09
N VAL A 178 0.12 15.22 12.09
CA VAL A 178 0.75 14.11 12.83
C VAL A 178 1.37 13.05 11.92
N TRP A 179 0.97 13.02 10.66
CA TRP A 179 1.49 12.08 9.66
C TRP A 179 1.25 12.62 8.25
N ALA A 180 2.18 12.36 7.33
CA ALA A 180 2.00 12.66 5.91
C ALA A 180 2.81 11.70 5.04
N GLU A 181 2.30 11.38 3.85
CA GLU A 181 2.97 10.54 2.86
C GLU A 181 2.53 10.90 1.44
N GLN A 182 3.46 10.76 0.50
CA GLN A 182 3.17 10.78 -0.93
C GLN A 182 3.00 9.34 -1.44
N VAL A 183 1.83 9.02 -1.99
CA VAL A 183 1.50 7.67 -2.46
C VAL A 183 1.34 7.66 -3.97
N SER A 184 2.06 6.74 -4.64
CA SER A 184 1.93 6.58 -6.09
C SER A 184 0.62 5.89 -6.46
N LEU A 185 -0.04 6.42 -7.49
CA LEU A 185 -1.21 5.81 -8.11
C LEU A 185 -0.77 4.63 -8.99
N LYS A 186 -1.55 3.55 -8.93
CA LYS A 186 -1.46 2.46 -9.92
C LYS A 186 -2.04 2.92 -11.25
N ASN A 187 -1.76 2.15 -12.31
CA ASN A 187 -2.26 2.43 -13.66
C ASN A 187 -3.80 2.46 -13.77
N ASP A 188 -4.50 1.87 -12.80
CA ASP A 188 -5.95 1.82 -12.68
C ASP A 188 -6.51 2.87 -11.71
N GLY A 189 -5.69 3.83 -11.29
CA GLY A 189 -6.08 4.90 -10.39
C GLY A 189 -6.12 4.53 -8.90
N ARG A 190 -5.86 3.26 -8.53
CA ARG A 190 -5.87 2.86 -7.12
C ARG A 190 -4.62 3.28 -6.37
N TYR A 191 -4.79 3.66 -5.11
CA TYR A 191 -3.70 3.86 -4.17
C TYR A 191 -4.04 3.19 -2.82
N SER A 192 -3.00 2.90 -2.04
CA SER A 192 -3.15 2.34 -0.70
C SER A 192 -1.87 2.56 0.10
N THR A 193 -2.00 2.83 1.40
CA THR A 193 -0.87 2.89 2.34
C THR A 193 -1.30 2.50 3.75
N LEU A 194 -0.33 2.34 4.64
CA LEU A 194 -0.52 2.03 6.06
C LEU A 194 0.07 3.15 6.91
N ALA A 195 -0.68 3.62 7.90
CA ALA A 195 -0.20 4.52 8.94
C ALA A 195 -0.25 3.84 10.31
N ILE A 196 0.66 4.19 11.21
CA ILE A 196 0.63 3.73 12.61
C ILE A 196 -0.01 4.84 13.44
N ALA A 197 -1.04 4.51 14.23
CA ALA A 197 -1.72 5.42 15.14
C ALA A 197 -0.87 5.70 16.39
N GLY A 198 0.28 6.33 16.20
CA GLY A 198 1.22 6.62 17.27
C GLY A 198 2.43 7.44 16.83
N GLY A 199 3.08 8.06 17.82
CA GLY A 199 4.17 9.02 17.61
C GLY A 199 3.79 10.39 18.16
N PRO A 200 4.62 11.42 17.88
CA PRO A 200 4.29 12.80 18.22
C PRO A 200 2.95 13.23 17.60
N GLY A 201 2.10 13.91 18.37
CA GLY A 201 0.78 14.38 17.95
C GLY A 201 -0.38 13.41 18.23
N TRP A 202 -0.09 12.17 18.66
CA TRP A 202 -1.06 11.13 19.02
C TRP A 202 -1.30 11.00 20.54
N GLU A 203 -1.04 12.05 21.31
CA GLU A 203 -1.08 12.02 22.78
C GLU A 203 -2.50 12.14 23.36
N SER A 204 -3.49 12.42 22.53
CA SER A 204 -4.85 12.68 22.99
C SER A 204 -5.91 12.03 22.13
N SER A 205 -6.91 11.45 22.80
CA SER A 205 -8.10 10.92 22.15
C SER A 205 -8.91 12.04 21.50
N GLY A 206 -9.61 11.71 20.42
CA GLY A 206 -10.47 12.64 19.71
C GLY A 206 -10.72 12.24 18.27
N THR A 207 -11.28 13.18 17.51
CA THR A 207 -11.48 13.02 16.07
C THR A 207 -10.22 13.42 15.32
N TYR A 208 -9.72 12.54 14.48
CA TYR A 208 -8.59 12.78 13.59
C TYR A 208 -9.13 12.84 12.16
N THR A 209 -8.48 13.63 11.31
CA THR A 209 -8.90 13.87 9.93
C THR A 209 -7.80 13.44 8.98
N ILE A 210 -8.17 12.64 7.97
CA ILE A 210 -7.30 12.30 6.85
C ILE A 210 -7.65 13.21 5.70
N ASN A 211 -6.66 13.94 5.16
CA ASN A 211 -6.80 14.76 3.98
C ASN A 211 -6.04 14.10 2.81
N ILE A 212 -6.64 14.10 1.62
CA ILE A 212 -6.02 13.68 0.36
C ILE A 212 -6.09 14.79 -0.67
N ASP A 213 -4.99 14.97 -1.41
CA ASP A 213 -4.86 15.90 -2.52
C ASP A 213 -4.21 15.20 -3.73
N ASN A 214 -4.89 15.20 -4.88
CA ASN A 214 -4.37 14.62 -6.12
C ASN A 214 -3.84 15.68 -7.12
N GLY A 215 -3.71 16.93 -6.69
CA GLY A 215 -3.28 18.09 -7.48
C GLY A 215 -4.41 18.78 -8.26
N VAL A 216 -5.62 18.19 -8.29
CA VAL A 216 -6.81 18.72 -8.97
C VAL A 216 -7.91 19.00 -7.96
N GLU A 217 -8.17 18.05 -7.07
CA GLU A 217 -9.16 18.15 -6.01
C GLU A 217 -8.64 17.60 -4.67
N THR A 218 -9.31 18.01 -3.59
CA THR A 218 -9.01 17.57 -2.23
C THR A 218 -10.23 16.92 -1.60
N ARG A 219 -9.99 15.91 -0.76
CA ARG A 219 -11.04 15.28 0.06
C ARG A 219 -10.56 14.97 1.45
N SER A 220 -11.52 14.83 2.36
CA SER A 220 -11.24 14.50 3.75
C SER A 220 -12.23 13.49 4.30
N ILE A 221 -11.76 12.62 5.19
CA ILE A 221 -12.58 11.76 6.04
C ILE A 221 -12.06 11.85 7.47
N SER A 222 -12.91 11.52 8.45
CA SER A 222 -12.52 11.52 9.86
C SER A 222 -12.74 10.17 10.53
N PHE A 223 -11.93 9.87 11.53
CA PHE A 223 -12.04 8.69 12.38
C PHE A 223 -11.83 9.06 13.85
N SER A 224 -12.27 8.19 14.76
CA SER A 224 -12.05 8.36 16.21
C SER A 224 -10.73 7.71 16.63
N PHE A 225 -10.00 8.34 17.54
CA PHE A 225 -8.78 7.79 18.12
C PHE A 225 -8.85 7.77 19.65
N THR A 226 -8.36 6.68 20.25
CA THR A 226 -8.27 6.51 21.71
C THR A 226 -6.84 6.14 22.13
N THR A 227 -6.31 6.85 23.13
CA THR A 227 -5.00 6.56 23.73
C THR A 227 -5.04 5.58 24.88
#